data_AF-A0A7C8AJP4-F1
#
_entry.id   AF-A0A7C8AJP4-F1
#
_cell.length_a   1.000
_cell.length_b   1.000
_cell.length_c   1.000
_cell.angle_alpha   90.00
_cell.angle_beta   90.00
_cell.angle_gamma   90.00
#
_symmetry.space_group_name_H-M   'P 1'
#
loop_
_entity.id
_entity.type
_entity.pdbx_description
1 polymer ?
#
loop_
_entity_poly.entity_id
_entity_poly.type
_entity_poly.pdbx_seq_one_letter_code
_entity_poly.pdbx_strand_id
1 'polypeptide(L)'
;MNVQGIGQSPGQANAAGRPDAPAHAAHGTGKRGAAKNAEQTQDPSAATGGENVKGVVRLLQEGHFKGVADVRLRINFYDELAAIEHANMAEVVEDKVPALLDGVNAELDALLASGQLDEEQAATVTEAQGAFNTAIQQAVDQFLNGAGAMNQLVADVQQAFEALAESLSPILEALASAEDGLLAPSDEPPPSGEPSILEGAVAAAGQEDPPPAANNGWETFIADLRGVFNTLLEGLDTGLSAANPLPPLSKPAGNGVAYDKFLAIYNELRGIGVEEATAPSGESEPVDTIA
;
A
#
# COMPACT_ATOMS: atom_id res chain seq x y z
N MET A 1 34.99 22.36 31.24
CA MET A 1 34.64 23.26 30.13
C MET A 1 33.27 23.85 30.44
N ASN A 2 33.22 25.15 30.68
CA ASN A 2 32.00 25.92 30.91
C ASN A 2 31.27 26.13 29.58
N VAL A 3 29.97 25.85 29.54
CA VAL A 3 29.07 26.53 28.60
C VAL A 3 27.78 26.90 29.34
N GLN A 4 27.79 28.15 29.81
CA GLN A 4 26.65 28.93 30.29
C GLN A 4 25.92 29.53 29.08
N GLY A 5 24.59 29.63 29.17
CA GLY A 5 23.74 30.47 28.30
C GLY A 5 22.38 29.80 28.10
N ILE A 6 21.38 29.95 28.98
CA ILE A 6 20.57 31.15 29.28
C ILE A 6 20.02 31.80 27.99
N GLY A 7 18.80 31.39 27.64
CA GLY A 7 17.92 32.03 26.66
C GLY A 7 16.47 31.91 27.10
N GLN A 8 16.13 32.52 28.23
CA GLN A 8 14.77 32.74 28.70
C GLN A 8 14.08 33.75 27.78
N SER A 9 12.96 33.37 27.16
CA SER A 9 12.05 34.31 26.50
C SER A 9 10.73 34.37 27.26
N PRO A 10 10.43 35.47 27.97
CA PRO A 10 9.12 35.69 28.56
C PRO A 10 8.29 36.65 27.69
N GLY A 11 7.03 36.28 27.46
CA GLY A 11 5.95 37.24 27.21
C GLY A 11 5.28 37.13 25.85
N GLN A 12 4.02 36.70 25.85
CA GLN A 12 2.93 37.67 25.85
C GLN A 12 1.60 37.00 26.21
N ALA A 13 0.97 37.57 27.24
CA ALA A 13 -0.42 37.39 27.58
C ALA A 13 -1.30 38.25 26.66
N ASN A 14 -2.45 37.72 26.24
CA ASN A 14 -3.72 38.39 25.86
C ASN A 14 -4.54 37.36 25.05
N ALA A 15 -5.84 37.14 25.22
CA ALA A 15 -6.85 37.84 25.98
C ALA A 15 -8.00 36.87 26.28
N ALA A 16 -8.50 36.93 27.52
CA ALA A 16 -9.85 36.49 27.85
C ALA A 16 -10.85 37.53 27.31
N GLY A 17 -11.87 37.09 26.59
CA GLY A 17 -12.95 37.95 26.11
C GLY A 17 -14.01 37.17 25.34
N ARG A 18 -15.00 36.63 26.06
CA ARG A 18 -16.28 36.16 25.50
C ARG A 18 -17.04 37.36 24.93
N PRO A 19 -17.95 37.13 23.97
CA PRO A 19 -19.34 37.33 24.35
C PRO A 19 -20.31 36.26 23.82
N ASP A 20 -21.45 36.26 24.48
CA ASP A 20 -22.68 35.50 24.35
C ASP A 20 -23.29 35.36 22.94
N ALA A 21 -23.81 34.14 22.69
CA ALA A 21 -25.12 33.81 22.08
C ALA A 21 -25.42 34.24 20.61
N PRO A 22 -26.26 33.51 19.84
CA PRO A 22 -27.62 33.15 20.23
C PRO A 22 -27.95 31.65 20.13
N ALA A 23 -28.77 31.23 21.09
CA ALA A 23 -29.58 30.03 21.03
C ALA A 23 -30.51 30.08 19.82
N HIS A 24 -30.29 29.20 18.83
CA HIS A 24 -31.32 28.90 17.85
C HIS A 24 -32.22 27.78 18.38
N ALA A 25 -33.46 28.21 18.53
CA ALA A 25 -34.61 27.51 19.05
C ALA A 25 -34.81 26.12 18.44
N ALA A 26 -35.26 25.24 19.33
CA ALA A 26 -35.99 24.03 19.02
C ALA A 26 -37.15 24.29 18.04
N HIS A 27 -37.17 23.54 16.94
CA HIS A 27 -38.38 23.28 16.18
C HIS A 27 -38.28 21.91 15.49
N GLY A 28 -39.24 21.03 15.76
CA GLY A 28 -39.57 19.93 14.85
C GLY A 28 -39.38 18.52 15.37
N THR A 29 -40.13 18.13 16.41
CA THR A 29 -40.55 16.73 16.58
C THR A 29 -41.46 16.32 15.42
N GLY A 30 -40.85 15.86 14.32
CA GLY A 30 -41.52 15.26 13.17
C GLY A 30 -41.72 13.76 13.38
N LYS A 31 -42.78 13.38 14.10
CA LYS A 31 -43.28 12.02 14.22
C LYS A 31 -44.04 11.62 12.94
N ARG A 32 -43.36 11.11 11.91
CA ARG A 32 -43.91 10.39 10.74
C ARG A 32 -42.77 9.58 10.13
N GLY A 33 -42.82 8.30 9.84
CA GLY A 33 -43.82 7.24 9.91
C GLY A 33 -43.08 6.03 9.35
N ALA A 34 -43.28 4.86 9.94
CA ALA A 34 -42.71 3.63 9.42
C ALA A 34 -43.30 3.33 8.03
N ALA A 35 -42.56 3.65 6.98
CA ALA A 35 -42.81 3.14 5.64
C ALA A 35 -41.86 1.96 5.42
N LYS A 36 -42.37 0.76 5.67
CA LYS A 36 -41.86 -0.45 5.02
C LYS A 36 -42.07 -0.25 3.52
N ASN A 37 -41.02 0.11 2.80
CA ASN A 37 -41.03 0.09 1.35
C ASN A 37 -40.12 -1.02 0.86
N ALA A 38 -40.70 -2.21 0.75
CA ALA A 38 -40.18 -3.29 -0.05
C ALA A 38 -40.70 -3.07 -1.48
N GLU A 39 -39.99 -2.26 -2.26
CA GLU A 39 -40.04 -2.29 -3.73
C GLU A 39 -38.81 -3.11 -4.14
N GLN A 40 -38.90 -4.43 -4.28
CA GLN A 40 -39.35 -5.07 -5.53
C GLN A 40 -38.88 -4.30 -6.76
N THR A 41 -37.58 -4.40 -7.04
CA THR A 41 -36.96 -4.13 -8.33
C THR A 41 -37.62 -5.03 -9.38
N GLN A 42 -38.75 -4.60 -9.92
CA GLN A 42 -39.30 -5.14 -11.15
C GLN A 42 -38.47 -4.56 -12.30
N ASP A 43 -37.71 -5.44 -12.94
CA ASP A 43 -37.24 -5.25 -14.30
C ASP A 43 -38.42 -4.77 -15.18
N PRO A 44 -38.33 -3.59 -15.82
CA PRO A 44 -39.26 -3.23 -16.88
C PRO A 44 -38.84 -3.98 -18.16
N SER A 45 -38.95 -5.31 -18.12
CA SER A 45 -38.86 -6.14 -19.32
C SER A 45 -40.27 -6.42 -19.83
N ALA A 46 -40.49 -6.00 -21.08
CA ALA A 46 -41.61 -6.33 -21.96
C ALA A 46 -42.95 -5.58 -21.73
N ALA A 47 -43.01 -4.36 -22.26
CA ALA A 47 -44.22 -3.86 -22.90
C ALA A 47 -43.96 -3.64 -24.40
N THR A 48 -44.24 -4.69 -25.15
CA THR A 48 -44.19 -4.81 -26.61
C THR A 48 -45.26 -3.93 -27.25
N GLY A 49 -44.89 -3.09 -28.22
CA GLY A 49 -45.82 -2.48 -29.19
C GLY A 49 -45.85 -0.95 -29.17
N GLY A 50 -44.93 -0.32 -29.90
CA GLY A 50 -44.89 1.13 -30.10
C GLY A 50 -44.15 1.49 -31.38
N GLU A 51 -44.91 1.50 -32.48
CA GLU A 51 -44.56 1.95 -33.81
C GLU A 51 -43.70 3.24 -33.78
N ASN A 52 -42.45 3.14 -34.23
CA ASN A 52 -41.56 4.26 -34.56
C ASN A 52 -41.50 5.41 -33.53
N VAL A 53 -41.13 5.16 -32.27
CA VAL A 53 -40.55 6.23 -31.42
C VAL A 53 -39.14 6.54 -31.96
N LYS A 54 -39.07 7.15 -33.14
CA LYS A 54 -37.84 7.69 -33.72
C LYS A 54 -37.43 8.89 -32.89
N GLY A 55 -36.27 8.82 -32.25
CA GLY A 55 -35.67 9.96 -31.58
C GLY A 55 -35.03 9.61 -30.23
N VAL A 56 -34.69 10.67 -29.50
CA VAL A 56 -33.93 10.65 -28.24
C VAL A 56 -34.49 9.67 -27.20
N VAL A 57 -35.81 9.45 -27.16
CA VAL A 57 -36.45 8.52 -26.22
C VAL A 57 -35.98 7.07 -26.42
N ARG A 58 -35.79 6.62 -27.67
CA ARG A 58 -35.24 5.30 -27.97
C ARG A 58 -33.78 5.19 -27.49
N LEU A 59 -32.98 6.22 -27.77
CA LEU A 59 -31.59 6.29 -27.29
C LEU A 59 -31.49 6.32 -25.76
N LEU A 60 -32.47 6.92 -25.08
CA LEU A 60 -32.58 6.93 -23.63
C LEU A 60 -32.89 5.53 -23.06
N GLN A 61 -33.84 4.82 -23.68
CA GLN A 61 -34.20 3.44 -23.30
C GLN A 61 -33.08 2.43 -23.59
N GLU A 62 -32.34 2.65 -24.68
CA GLU A 62 -31.14 1.87 -25.04
C GLU A 62 -29.91 2.24 -24.18
N GLY A 63 -30.04 3.16 -23.21
CA GLY A 63 -29.01 3.46 -22.23
C GLY A 63 -27.83 4.29 -22.75
N HIS A 64 -27.92 4.89 -23.94
CA HIS A 64 -26.81 5.64 -24.56
C HIS A 64 -26.28 6.80 -23.70
N PHE A 65 -27.13 7.40 -22.87
CA PHE A 65 -26.77 8.52 -22.01
C PHE A 65 -26.29 8.11 -20.62
N LYS A 66 -26.33 6.82 -20.28
CA LYS A 66 -25.96 6.33 -18.94
C LYS A 66 -24.51 6.66 -18.59
N GLY A 67 -23.57 6.43 -19.51
CA GLY A 67 -22.15 6.74 -19.30
C GLY A 67 -21.89 8.23 -19.11
N VAL A 68 -22.52 9.09 -19.91
CA VAL A 68 -22.39 10.55 -19.78
C VAL A 68 -22.97 11.05 -18.46
N ALA A 69 -24.13 10.52 -18.05
CA ALA A 69 -24.76 10.87 -16.78
C ALA A 69 -23.90 10.43 -15.58
N ASP A 70 -23.31 9.23 -15.62
CA ASP A 70 -22.39 8.71 -14.61
C ASP A 70 -21.15 9.61 -14.47
N VAL A 71 -20.44 9.89 -15.57
CA VAL A 71 -19.26 10.77 -15.53
C VAL A 71 -19.63 12.16 -15.00
N ARG A 72 -20.73 12.75 -15.47
CA ARG A 72 -21.16 14.08 -14.99
C ARG A 72 -21.51 14.08 -13.51
N LEU A 73 -22.12 13.00 -13.01
CA LEU A 73 -22.41 12.85 -11.59
C LEU A 73 -21.10 12.78 -10.78
N ARG A 74 -20.11 12.04 -11.24
CA ARG A 74 -18.79 11.98 -10.58
C ARG A 74 -18.03 13.30 -10.63
N ILE A 75 -18.15 14.07 -11.71
CA ILE A 75 -17.58 15.43 -11.78
C ILE A 75 -18.26 16.35 -10.76
N ASN A 76 -19.59 16.31 -10.66
CA ASN A 76 -20.33 17.18 -9.75
C ASN A 76 -20.07 16.86 -8.27
N PHE A 77 -19.80 15.59 -7.95
CA PHE A 77 -19.51 15.12 -6.59
C PHE A 77 -18.04 14.73 -6.41
N TYR A 78 -17.14 15.32 -7.20
CA TYR A 78 -15.75 14.91 -7.24
C TYR A 78 -15.09 15.03 -5.86
N ASP A 79 -15.27 16.16 -5.18
CA ASP A 79 -14.68 16.42 -3.87
C ASP A 79 -15.24 15.48 -2.80
N GLU A 80 -16.56 15.22 -2.77
CA GLU A 80 -17.13 14.27 -1.82
C GLU A 80 -16.68 12.84 -2.08
N LEU A 81 -16.60 12.43 -3.35
CA LEU A 81 -16.11 11.11 -3.72
C LEU A 81 -14.63 10.93 -3.37
N ALA A 82 -13.80 11.95 -3.63
CA ALA A 82 -12.39 11.94 -3.26
C ALA A 82 -12.21 11.89 -1.73
N ALA A 83 -13.03 12.62 -0.97
CA ALA A 83 -12.99 12.58 0.49
C ALA A 83 -13.40 11.20 1.05
N ILE A 84 -14.43 10.56 0.48
CA ILE A 84 -14.84 9.19 0.86
C ILE A 84 -13.74 8.19 0.51
N GLU A 85 -13.19 8.27 -0.71
CA GLU A 85 -12.11 7.41 -1.17
C GLU A 85 -10.88 7.54 -0.26
N HIS A 86 -10.48 8.77 0.10
CA HIS A 86 -9.40 9.04 1.03
C HIS A 86 -9.69 8.49 2.43
N ALA A 87 -10.91 8.65 2.95
CA ALA A 87 -11.29 8.10 4.26
C ALA A 87 -11.23 6.57 4.28
N ASN A 88 -11.71 5.90 3.23
CA ASN A 88 -11.61 4.44 3.11
C ASN A 88 -10.15 3.98 3.00
N MET A 89 -9.32 4.69 2.22
CA MET A 89 -7.89 4.38 2.12
C MET A 89 -7.19 4.58 3.48
N ALA A 90 -7.53 5.64 4.21
CA ALA A 90 -6.97 5.88 5.54
C ALA A 90 -7.29 4.74 6.50
N GLU A 91 -8.53 4.23 6.52
CA GLU A 91 -8.92 3.07 7.33
C GLU A 91 -8.09 1.82 6.98
N VAL A 92 -7.85 1.56 5.68
CA VAL A 92 -7.00 0.45 5.24
C VAL A 92 -5.55 0.64 5.71
N VAL A 93 -5.00 1.84 5.59
CA VAL A 93 -3.63 2.15 6.02
C VAL A 93 -3.49 1.98 7.53
N GLU A 94 -4.45 2.48 8.31
CA GLU A 94 -4.49 2.35 9.78
C GLU A 94 -4.55 0.88 10.25
N ASP A 95 -5.17 -0.02 9.47
CA ASP A 95 -5.22 -1.46 9.77
C ASP A 95 -3.96 -2.20 9.27
N LYS A 96 -3.57 -1.98 8.01
CA LYS A 96 -2.56 -2.81 7.32
C LYS A 96 -1.12 -2.41 7.59
N VAL A 97 -0.83 -1.12 7.78
CA VAL A 97 0.56 -0.69 8.04
C VAL A 97 1.08 -1.19 9.39
N PRO A 98 0.32 -1.12 10.50
CA PRO A 98 0.76 -1.72 11.75
C PRO A 98 1.05 -3.22 11.61
N ALA A 99 0.19 -3.97 10.92
CA ALA A 99 0.43 -5.39 10.66
C ALA A 99 1.71 -5.64 9.85
N LEU A 100 2.01 -4.78 8.86
CA LEU A 100 3.27 -4.82 8.10
C LEU A 100 4.48 -4.59 9.01
N LEU A 101 4.44 -3.54 9.82
CA LEU A 101 5.52 -3.21 10.76
C LEU A 101 5.73 -4.34 11.78
N ASP A 102 4.66 -4.84 12.39
CA ASP A 102 4.72 -5.91 13.37
C ASP A 102 5.31 -7.19 12.77
N GLY A 103 4.93 -7.54 11.54
CA GLY A 103 5.46 -8.72 10.84
C GLY A 103 6.97 -8.62 10.59
N VAL A 104 7.45 -7.49 10.07
CA VAL A 104 8.88 -7.26 9.84
C VAL A 104 9.65 -7.20 11.17
N ASN A 105 9.11 -6.51 12.18
CA ASN A 105 9.75 -6.37 13.48
C ASN A 105 9.85 -7.72 14.20
N ALA A 106 8.85 -8.60 14.10
CA ALA A 106 8.89 -9.92 14.71
C ALA A 106 10.02 -10.80 14.16
N GLU A 107 10.29 -10.75 12.85
CA GLU A 107 11.40 -11.47 12.24
C GLU A 107 12.76 -10.91 12.70
N LEU A 108 12.91 -9.59 12.75
CA LEU A 108 14.13 -8.94 13.25
C LEU A 108 14.36 -9.23 14.75
N ASP A 109 13.31 -9.22 15.55
CA ASP A 109 13.36 -9.56 16.98
C ASP A 109 13.75 -11.04 17.18
N ALA A 110 13.26 -11.94 16.31
CA ALA A 110 13.65 -13.34 16.32
C ALA A 110 15.14 -13.52 15.99
N LEU A 111 15.67 -12.75 15.03
CA LEU A 111 17.09 -12.71 14.72
C LEU A 111 17.91 -12.21 15.92
N LEU A 112 17.49 -11.11 16.56
CA LEU A 112 18.16 -10.57 17.76
C LEU A 112 18.15 -11.57 18.92
N ALA A 113 17.02 -12.27 19.11
CA ALA A 113 16.86 -13.27 20.16
C ALA A 113 17.64 -14.57 19.92
N SER A 114 18.11 -14.82 18.68
CA SER A 114 18.89 -16.02 18.34
C SER A 114 20.23 -16.11 19.08
N GLY A 115 20.78 -14.96 19.51
CA GLY A 115 22.11 -14.87 20.13
C GLY A 115 23.28 -15.14 19.18
N GLN A 116 23.02 -15.20 17.87
CA GLN A 116 24.06 -15.38 16.84
C GLN A 116 24.80 -14.09 16.51
N LEU A 117 24.21 -12.94 16.83
CA LEU A 117 24.77 -11.62 16.60
C LEU A 117 25.66 -11.19 17.76
N ASP A 118 26.78 -10.55 17.46
CA ASP A 118 27.53 -9.79 18.47
C ASP A 118 26.83 -8.47 18.83
N GLU A 119 27.38 -7.75 19.81
CA GLU A 119 26.77 -6.51 20.32
C GLU A 119 26.72 -5.38 19.27
N GLU A 120 27.70 -5.29 18.38
CA GLU A 120 27.77 -4.28 17.33
C GLU A 120 26.76 -4.59 16.21
N GLN A 121 26.67 -5.86 15.82
CA GLN A 121 25.68 -6.34 14.86
C GLN A 121 24.25 -6.16 15.37
N ALA A 122 23.98 -6.54 16.63
CA ALA A 122 22.66 -6.36 17.24
C ALA A 122 22.25 -4.88 17.31
N ALA A 123 23.18 -3.98 17.63
CA ALA A 123 22.94 -2.54 17.60
C ALA A 123 22.60 -2.05 16.20
N THR A 124 23.32 -2.53 15.18
CA THR A 124 23.08 -2.19 13.77
C THR A 124 21.69 -2.65 13.31
N VAL A 125 21.26 -3.88 13.65
CA VAL A 125 19.91 -4.38 13.36
C VAL A 125 18.85 -3.49 14.00
N THR A 126 19.04 -3.11 15.26
CA THR A 126 18.10 -2.25 16.01
C THR A 126 18.00 -0.85 15.40
N GLU A 127 19.13 -0.27 14.98
CA GLU A 127 19.14 1.04 14.30
C GLU A 127 18.43 0.96 12.94
N ALA A 128 18.72 -0.07 12.15
CA ALA A 128 18.07 -0.31 10.86
C ALA A 128 16.55 -0.50 10.99
N GLN A 129 16.11 -1.27 11.99
CA GLN A 129 14.70 -1.43 12.35
C GLN A 129 14.04 -0.08 12.68
N GLY A 130 14.69 0.74 13.51
CA GLY A 130 14.19 2.07 13.86
C GLY A 130 14.09 3.02 12.67
N ALA A 131 15.08 2.99 11.77
CA ALA A 131 15.09 3.76 10.54
C ALA A 131 13.95 3.32 9.59
N PHE A 132 13.75 2.02 9.43
CA PHE A 132 12.64 1.45 8.66
C PHE A 132 11.28 1.92 9.20
N ASN A 133 11.02 1.71 10.49
CA ASN A 133 9.76 2.11 11.13
C ASN A 133 9.49 3.62 10.95
N THR A 134 10.53 4.44 11.07
CA THR A 134 10.44 5.90 10.88
C THR A 134 10.09 6.25 9.42
N ALA A 135 10.73 5.61 8.44
CA ALA A 135 10.47 5.86 7.02
C ALA A 135 9.03 5.49 6.64
N ILE A 136 8.53 4.34 7.13
CA ILE A 136 7.15 3.91 6.90
C ILE A 136 6.14 4.90 7.50
N GLN A 137 6.37 5.36 8.74
CA GLN A 137 5.49 6.35 9.37
C GLN A 137 5.48 7.67 8.58
N GLN A 138 6.64 8.12 8.09
CA GLN A 138 6.72 9.31 7.26
C GLN A 138 5.96 9.16 5.94
N ALA A 139 6.05 7.99 5.28
CA ALA A 139 5.31 7.71 4.06
C ALA A 139 3.79 7.72 4.31
N VAL A 140 3.33 7.11 5.41
CA VAL A 140 1.93 7.13 5.84
C VAL A 140 1.46 8.55 6.14
N ASP A 141 2.22 9.33 6.89
CA ASP A 141 1.86 10.71 7.22
C ASP A 141 1.75 11.56 5.95
N GLN A 142 2.68 11.40 4.99
CA GLN A 142 2.61 12.11 3.71
C GLN A 142 1.36 11.71 2.91
N PHE A 143 1.03 10.43 2.88
CA PHE A 143 -0.16 9.92 2.21
C PHE A 143 -1.46 10.47 2.84
N LEU A 144 -1.61 10.36 4.16
CA LEU A 144 -2.81 10.79 4.89
C LEU A 144 -3.02 12.31 4.90
N ASN A 145 -1.94 13.09 4.72
CA ASN A 145 -2.02 14.53 4.57
C ASN A 145 -2.29 14.97 3.11
N GLY A 146 -2.57 14.03 2.21
CA GLY A 146 -2.88 14.29 0.80
C GLY A 146 -1.67 14.75 -0.04
N ALA A 147 -0.45 14.58 0.46
CA ALA A 147 0.78 14.95 -0.25
C ALA A 147 1.28 13.84 -1.20
N GLY A 148 0.79 12.60 -1.04
CA GLY A 148 1.20 11.44 -1.82
C GLY A 148 0.04 10.71 -2.51
N ALA A 149 0.31 10.13 -3.68
CA ALA A 149 -0.60 9.20 -4.33
C ALA A 149 -0.48 7.79 -3.73
N MET A 150 -1.50 6.95 -3.91
CA MET A 150 -1.49 5.54 -3.46
C MET A 150 -0.25 4.77 -3.95
N ASN A 151 0.08 4.91 -5.24
CA ASN A 151 1.27 4.27 -5.82
C ASN A 151 2.58 4.78 -5.21
N GLN A 152 2.60 6.01 -4.72
CA GLN A 152 3.77 6.58 -4.05
C GLN A 152 3.95 5.94 -2.67
N LEU A 153 2.87 5.77 -1.89
CA LEU A 153 2.94 5.07 -0.60
C LEU A 153 3.54 3.67 -0.74
N VAL A 154 3.06 2.87 -1.70
CA VAL A 154 3.58 1.51 -1.93
C VAL A 154 5.05 1.55 -2.34
N ALA A 155 5.44 2.48 -3.22
CA ALA A 155 6.83 2.65 -3.64
C ALA A 155 7.74 3.07 -2.47
N ASP A 156 7.30 4.00 -1.62
CA ASP A 156 8.04 4.47 -0.45
C ASP A 156 8.24 3.33 0.57
N VAL A 157 7.21 2.50 0.78
CA VAL A 157 7.28 1.31 1.64
C VAL A 157 8.28 0.28 1.10
N GLN A 158 8.27 0.02 -0.22
CA GLN A 158 9.25 -0.84 -0.87
C GLN A 158 10.68 -0.30 -0.73
N GLN A 159 10.88 1.00 -0.99
CA GLN A 159 12.17 1.64 -0.88
C GLN A 159 12.72 1.59 0.56
N ALA A 160 11.85 1.80 1.56
CA ALA A 160 12.24 1.69 2.96
C ALA A 160 12.70 0.26 3.31
N PHE A 161 12.03 -0.76 2.78
CA PHE A 161 12.42 -2.15 2.99
C PHE A 161 13.72 -2.53 2.25
N GLU A 162 13.94 -2.01 1.04
CA GLU A 162 15.20 -2.19 0.32
C GLU A 162 16.38 -1.59 1.10
N ALA A 163 16.20 -0.39 1.65
CA ALA A 163 17.21 0.26 2.50
C ALA A 163 17.49 -0.55 3.78
N LEU A 164 16.45 -1.13 4.40
CA LEU A 164 16.60 -2.07 5.51
C LEU A 164 17.44 -3.27 5.08
N ALA A 165 17.08 -3.94 3.98
CA ALA A 165 17.80 -5.10 3.49
C ALA A 165 19.27 -4.79 3.15
N GLU A 166 19.54 -3.63 2.55
CA GLU A 166 20.90 -3.16 2.27
C GLU A 166 21.71 -2.95 3.56
N SER A 167 21.09 -2.34 4.59
CA SER A 167 21.75 -2.13 5.89
C SER A 167 22.10 -3.42 6.62
N LEU A 168 21.35 -4.51 6.37
CA LEU A 168 21.62 -5.83 6.95
C LEU A 168 22.70 -6.61 6.18
N SER A 169 22.94 -6.30 4.90
CA SER A 169 23.94 -6.97 4.05
C SER A 169 25.32 -7.17 4.69
N PRO A 170 25.97 -6.15 5.29
CA PRO A 170 27.30 -6.34 5.88
C PRO A 170 27.30 -7.31 7.07
N ILE A 171 26.22 -7.36 7.84
CA ILE A 171 26.06 -8.30 8.96
C ILE A 171 26.00 -9.74 8.43
N LEU A 172 25.26 -9.94 7.35
CA LEU A 172 25.10 -11.24 6.71
C LEU A 172 26.42 -11.76 6.13
N GLU A 173 27.19 -10.89 5.46
CA GLU A 173 28.51 -11.23 4.93
C GLU A 173 29.50 -11.61 6.05
N ALA A 174 29.44 -10.90 7.18
CA ALA A 174 30.26 -11.22 8.35
C ALA A 174 29.90 -12.57 8.97
N LEU A 175 28.60 -12.88 9.11
CA LEU A 175 28.13 -14.17 9.62
C LEU A 175 28.54 -15.32 8.70
N ALA A 176 28.34 -15.18 7.39
CA ALA A 176 28.74 -16.20 6.41
C ALA A 176 30.26 -16.47 6.43
N SER A 177 31.07 -15.43 6.68
CA SER A 177 32.53 -15.55 6.76
C SER A 177 33.00 -16.22 8.06
N ALA A 178 32.25 -16.10 9.15
CA ALA A 178 32.61 -16.68 10.44
C ALA A 178 32.49 -18.21 10.46
N GLU A 179 31.55 -18.77 9.71
CA GLU A 179 31.34 -20.23 9.63
C GLU A 179 32.48 -20.95 8.90
N ASP A 180 33.06 -20.35 7.85
CA ASP A 180 34.15 -20.97 7.06
C ASP A 180 35.48 -21.01 7.83
N GLY A 181 35.68 -20.08 8.78
CA GLY A 181 36.89 -19.99 9.60
C GLY A 181 37.09 -21.14 10.61
N LEU A 182 36.03 -21.88 10.95
CA LEU A 182 36.06 -22.97 11.93
C LEU A 182 36.45 -24.33 11.33
N LEU A 183 36.48 -24.45 9.99
CA LEU A 183 36.87 -25.67 9.29
C LEU A 183 38.29 -25.63 8.73
N ALA A 184 39.06 -24.57 9.03
CA ALA A 184 40.50 -24.61 8.80
C ALA A 184 41.05 -25.84 9.54
N PRO A 185 41.58 -26.85 8.83
CA PRO A 185 42.08 -28.06 9.47
C PRO A 185 43.13 -27.60 10.46
N SER A 186 42.87 -27.82 11.75
CA SER A 186 43.93 -27.76 12.74
C SER A 186 44.96 -28.78 12.28
N ASP A 187 46.03 -28.27 11.66
CA ASP A 187 47.26 -28.99 11.36
C ASP A 187 47.97 -29.24 12.70
N GLU A 188 47.22 -29.84 13.63
CA GLU A 188 47.73 -30.37 14.87
C GLU A 188 48.44 -31.67 14.47
N PRO A 189 49.79 -31.70 14.51
CA PRO A 189 50.53 -32.87 14.10
C PRO A 189 50.05 -34.06 14.93
N PRO A 190 49.80 -35.23 14.30
CA PRO A 190 49.27 -36.38 15.01
C PRO A 190 50.17 -36.68 16.22
N PRO A 191 49.60 -36.86 17.42
CA PRO A 191 50.38 -37.30 18.56
C PRO A 191 51.01 -38.65 18.20
N SER A 192 52.32 -38.66 17.97
CA SER A 192 53.12 -39.88 17.88
C SER A 192 53.12 -40.54 19.25
N GLY A 193 52.18 -41.47 19.47
CA GLY A 193 52.02 -42.11 20.78
C GLY A 193 51.23 -43.41 20.73
N GLU A 194 51.94 -44.48 20.35
CA GLU A 194 51.78 -45.90 20.68
C GLU A 194 50.48 -46.68 20.33
N PRO A 195 50.62 -47.88 19.72
CA PRO A 195 49.52 -48.79 19.42
C PRO A 195 49.11 -49.59 20.67
N SER A 196 47.92 -49.34 21.20
CA SER A 196 47.29 -50.25 22.17
C SER A 196 46.13 -51.00 21.52
N ILE A 197 46.41 -52.28 21.23
CA ILE A 197 45.49 -53.31 20.78
C ILE A 197 44.39 -53.48 21.83
N LEU A 198 43.11 -53.38 21.43
CA LEU A 198 42.03 -54.12 22.07
C LEU A 198 40.91 -54.41 21.06
N GLU A 199 40.80 -55.71 20.79
CA GLU A 199 39.84 -56.43 19.99
C GLU A 199 38.53 -56.60 20.76
N GLY A 200 37.38 -56.23 20.19
CA GLY A 200 36.09 -56.38 20.86
C GLY A 200 34.90 -55.86 20.06
N ALA A 201 34.17 -56.79 19.44
CA ALA A 201 32.95 -56.63 18.66
C ALA A 201 31.83 -55.83 19.37
N VAL A 202 31.05 -55.04 18.60
CA VAL A 202 29.72 -55.42 18.12
C VAL A 202 29.21 -54.46 17.05
N ALA A 203 28.72 -55.04 15.96
CA ALA A 203 28.01 -54.36 14.89
C ALA A 203 26.63 -53.90 15.39
N ALA A 204 26.42 -52.59 15.40
CA ALA A 204 25.10 -51.98 15.38
C ALA A 204 25.14 -50.93 14.26
N ALA A 205 24.47 -51.24 13.15
CA ALA A 205 24.21 -50.31 12.06
C ALA A 205 23.27 -49.22 12.58
N GLY A 206 23.83 -48.24 13.29
CA GLY A 206 23.22 -46.96 13.53
C GLY A 206 23.24 -46.22 12.21
N GLN A 207 22.06 -46.05 11.63
CA GLN A 207 21.85 -45.10 10.56
C GLN A 207 22.10 -43.72 11.17
N GLU A 208 23.34 -43.24 11.06
CA GLU A 208 23.70 -41.86 11.35
C GLU A 208 22.91 -41.01 10.37
N ASP A 209 21.76 -40.50 10.83
CA ASP A 209 21.08 -39.42 10.12
C ASP A 209 22.14 -38.34 9.88
N PRO A 210 22.38 -37.96 8.61
CA PRO A 210 23.35 -36.91 8.33
C PRO A 210 22.98 -35.70 9.18
N PRO A 211 23.94 -35.09 9.89
CA PRO A 211 23.66 -33.90 10.68
C PRO A 211 22.92 -32.91 9.78
N PRO A 212 21.80 -32.32 10.24
CA PRO A 212 21.07 -31.34 9.46
C PRO A 212 22.09 -30.28 9.03
N ALA A 213 22.23 -30.08 7.72
CA ALA A 213 23.20 -29.14 7.17
C ALA A 213 22.92 -27.77 7.79
N ALA A 214 23.82 -27.34 8.69
CA ALA A 214 23.67 -26.11 9.48
C ALA A 214 23.90 -24.83 8.66
N ASN A 215 24.26 -24.96 7.38
CA ASN A 215 24.95 -23.91 6.63
C ASN A 215 24.05 -22.87 5.95
N ASN A 216 22.73 -22.83 6.21
CA ASN A 216 21.81 -21.98 5.43
C ASN A 216 20.84 -21.15 6.30
N GLY A 217 21.11 -21.01 7.60
CA GLY A 217 20.19 -20.31 8.52
C GLY A 217 19.89 -18.87 8.10
N TRP A 218 20.91 -18.13 7.66
CA TRP A 218 20.77 -16.71 7.31
C TRP A 218 20.10 -16.48 5.94
N GLU A 219 20.38 -17.32 4.94
CA GLU A 219 19.75 -17.23 3.61
C GLU A 219 18.25 -17.49 3.74
N THR A 220 17.89 -18.46 4.58
CA THR A 220 16.53 -18.79 4.93
C THR A 220 15.87 -17.60 5.64
N PHE A 221 16.52 -17.01 6.63
CA PHE A 221 16.02 -15.82 7.31
C PHE A 221 15.72 -14.64 6.35
N ILE A 222 16.61 -14.32 5.42
CA ILE A 222 16.38 -13.22 4.47
C ILE A 222 15.27 -13.56 3.48
N ALA A 223 15.19 -14.81 3.05
CA ALA A 223 14.08 -15.28 2.23
C ALA A 223 12.75 -15.17 2.97
N ASP A 224 12.71 -15.56 4.25
CA ASP A 224 11.53 -15.49 5.11
C ASP A 224 11.11 -14.05 5.36
N LEU A 225 12.04 -13.17 5.74
CA LEU A 225 11.81 -11.73 5.94
C LEU A 225 11.21 -11.08 4.67
N ARG A 226 11.78 -11.37 3.50
CA ARG A 226 11.24 -10.91 2.21
C ARG A 226 9.87 -11.50 1.91
N GLY A 227 9.65 -12.76 2.25
CA GLY A 227 8.37 -13.44 2.08
C GLY A 227 7.26 -12.81 2.91
N VAL A 228 7.54 -12.55 4.20
CA VAL A 228 6.63 -11.86 5.12
C VAL A 228 6.32 -10.45 4.62
N PHE A 229 7.36 -9.68 4.27
CA PHE A 229 7.18 -8.32 3.73
C PHE A 229 6.31 -8.31 2.47
N ASN A 230 6.63 -9.14 1.47
CA ASN A 230 5.88 -9.17 0.21
C ASN A 230 4.43 -9.57 0.41
N THR A 231 4.16 -10.53 1.30
CA THR A 231 2.79 -10.96 1.63
C THR A 231 1.99 -9.84 2.27
N LEU A 232 2.59 -9.11 3.21
CA LEU A 232 1.94 -7.99 3.90
C LEU A 232 1.75 -6.79 2.97
N LEU A 233 2.72 -6.54 2.08
CA LEU A 233 2.64 -5.50 1.06
C LEU A 233 1.56 -5.79 0.03
N GLU A 234 1.42 -7.03 -0.44
CA GLU A 234 0.33 -7.46 -1.32
C GLU A 234 -1.03 -7.28 -0.62
N GLY A 235 -1.09 -7.55 0.69
CA GLY A 235 -2.27 -7.29 1.51
C GLY A 235 -2.63 -5.80 1.59
N LEU A 236 -1.63 -4.93 1.71
CA LEU A 236 -1.81 -3.47 1.68
C LEU A 236 -2.29 -3.00 0.29
N ASP A 237 -1.64 -3.42 -0.79
CA ASP A 237 -1.99 -3.03 -2.17
C ASP A 237 -3.41 -3.50 -2.54
N THR A 238 -3.76 -4.74 -2.19
CA THR A 238 -5.10 -5.29 -2.38
C THR A 238 -6.14 -4.52 -1.58
N GLY A 239 -5.82 -4.19 -0.32
CA GLY A 239 -6.70 -3.40 0.54
C GLY A 239 -6.96 -2.01 -0.03
N LEU A 240 -5.90 -1.32 -0.47
CA LEU A 240 -5.99 0.02 -1.04
C LEU A 240 -6.77 0.02 -2.37
N SER A 241 -6.52 -0.99 -3.22
CA SER A 241 -7.28 -1.18 -4.45
C SER A 241 -8.77 -1.44 -4.19
N ALA A 242 -9.11 -2.18 -3.14
CA ALA A 242 -10.48 -2.46 -2.74
C ALA A 242 -11.17 -1.25 -2.05
N ALA A 243 -10.40 -0.33 -1.49
CA ALA A 243 -10.91 0.88 -0.85
C ALA A 243 -11.55 1.86 -1.84
N ASN A 244 -11.28 1.73 -3.14
CA ASN A 244 -11.89 2.52 -4.19
C ASN A 244 -13.42 2.22 -4.26
N PRO A 245 -14.27 3.14 -3.79
CA PRO A 245 -15.70 2.87 -3.63
C PRO A 245 -16.45 2.92 -4.98
N LEU A 246 -15.79 3.37 -6.05
CA LEU A 246 -16.44 3.68 -7.29
C LEU A 246 -16.42 2.48 -8.25
N PRO A 247 -17.59 2.02 -8.73
CA PRO A 247 -17.61 1.03 -9.80
C PRO A 247 -16.92 1.58 -11.06
N PRO A 248 -16.44 0.71 -11.96
CA PRO A 248 -15.92 1.14 -13.24
C PRO A 248 -16.92 2.04 -13.97
N LEU A 249 -16.42 3.06 -14.66
CA LEU A 249 -17.26 3.96 -15.46
C LEU A 249 -18.04 3.18 -16.51
N SER A 250 -19.35 3.43 -16.59
CA SER A 250 -20.19 2.79 -17.60
C SER A 250 -19.79 3.27 -18.99
N LYS A 251 -19.32 2.37 -19.86
CA LYS A 251 -19.06 2.71 -21.26
C LYS A 251 -20.38 3.07 -21.96
N PRO A 252 -20.42 4.15 -22.76
CA PRO A 252 -21.58 4.45 -23.58
C PRO A 252 -21.79 3.35 -24.63
N ALA A 253 -23.04 3.06 -24.99
CA ALA A 253 -23.39 2.10 -26.05
C ALA A 253 -23.12 2.66 -27.48
N GLY A 254 -22.09 3.51 -27.67
CA GLY A 254 -21.71 4.11 -28.95
C GLY A 254 -20.56 5.12 -28.84
N ASN A 255 -20.12 5.65 -29.99
CA ASN A 255 -19.02 6.63 -30.11
C ASN A 255 -19.46 8.05 -29.71
N GLY A 256 -19.76 8.25 -28.43
CA GLY A 256 -20.25 9.53 -27.93
C GLY A 256 -19.13 10.54 -27.73
N VAL A 257 -18.94 11.47 -28.68
CA VAL A 257 -18.01 12.62 -28.56
C VAL A 257 -18.18 13.38 -27.23
N ALA A 258 -19.40 13.42 -26.70
CA ALA A 258 -19.67 14.05 -25.40
C ALA A 258 -19.07 13.26 -24.23
N TYR A 259 -19.14 11.92 -24.26
CA TYR A 259 -18.55 11.07 -23.23
C TYR A 259 -17.05 11.30 -23.15
N ASP A 260 -16.36 11.31 -24.30
CA ASP A 260 -14.91 11.53 -24.36
C ASP A 260 -14.50 12.88 -23.75
N LYS A 261 -15.28 13.94 -24.04
CA LYS A 261 -15.07 15.27 -23.45
C LYS A 261 -15.24 15.28 -21.92
N PHE A 262 -16.30 14.67 -21.41
CA PHE A 262 -16.51 14.60 -19.96
C PHE A 262 -15.47 13.69 -19.28
N LEU A 263 -15.07 12.60 -19.93
CA LEU A 263 -14.03 11.72 -19.43
C LEU A 263 -12.68 12.44 -19.36
N ALA A 264 -12.34 13.25 -20.36
CA ALA A 264 -11.14 14.09 -20.34
C ALA A 264 -11.15 15.07 -19.16
N ILE A 265 -12.26 15.76 -18.92
CA ILE A 265 -12.42 16.66 -17.75
C ILE A 265 -12.27 15.88 -16.44
N TYR A 266 -12.88 14.70 -16.33
CA TYR A 266 -12.79 13.87 -15.14
C TYR A 266 -11.36 13.38 -14.88
N ASN A 267 -10.63 12.98 -15.93
CA ASN A 267 -9.24 12.55 -15.82
C ASN A 267 -8.31 13.72 -15.44
N GLU A 268 -8.55 14.92 -16.00
CA GLU A 268 -7.86 16.16 -15.62
C GLU A 268 -8.06 16.46 -14.14
N LEU A 269 -9.29 16.36 -13.62
CA LEU A 269 -9.57 16.51 -12.18
C LEU A 269 -8.83 15.48 -11.33
N ARG A 270 -8.69 14.24 -11.81
CA ARG A 270 -7.88 13.21 -11.13
C ARG A 270 -6.37 13.38 -11.27
N GLY A 271 -5.89 14.39 -12.00
CA GLY A 271 -4.46 14.54 -12.29
C GLY A 271 -3.90 13.41 -13.17
N ILE A 272 -4.77 12.59 -13.75
CA ILE A 272 -4.40 11.59 -14.75
C ILE A 272 -4.27 12.38 -16.04
N GLY A 273 -3.07 12.91 -16.28
CA GLY A 273 -2.76 13.67 -17.48
C GLY A 273 -3.34 12.96 -18.70
N VAL A 274 -4.19 13.68 -19.44
CA VAL A 274 -4.63 13.21 -20.75
C VAL A 274 -3.37 13.30 -21.61
N GLU A 275 -2.62 12.19 -21.75
CA GLU A 275 -1.64 12.09 -22.83
C GLU A 275 -2.38 12.54 -24.07
N GLU A 276 -1.96 13.67 -24.62
CA GLU A 276 -2.63 14.44 -25.67
C GLU A 276 -3.17 13.45 -26.68
N ALA A 277 -4.46 13.13 -26.58
CA ALA A 277 -5.07 12.14 -27.44
C ALA A 277 -4.95 12.75 -28.82
N THR A 278 -4.00 12.23 -29.60
CA THR A 278 -3.52 12.79 -30.86
C THR A 278 -4.76 13.19 -31.62
N ALA A 279 -5.03 14.50 -31.67
CA ALA A 279 -6.26 15.00 -32.23
C ALA A 279 -6.38 14.33 -33.60
N PRO A 280 -7.49 13.63 -33.93
CA PRO A 280 -7.65 13.07 -35.25
C PRO A 280 -7.48 14.25 -36.18
N SER A 281 -6.35 14.25 -36.89
CA SER A 281 -5.98 15.29 -37.83
C SER A 281 -7.06 15.21 -38.90
N GLY A 282 -8.11 16.01 -38.68
CA GLY A 282 -9.19 16.23 -39.62
C GLY A 282 -8.53 16.91 -40.79
N GLU A 283 -8.03 16.09 -41.69
CA GLU A 283 -7.60 16.43 -43.03
C GLU A 283 -8.83 17.03 -43.71
N SER A 284 -9.02 18.34 -43.49
CA SER A 284 -10.00 19.14 -44.20
C SER A 284 -9.51 19.20 -45.64
N GLU A 285 -10.07 18.34 -46.48
CA GLU A 285 -9.87 18.40 -47.93
C GLU A 285 -10.12 19.85 -48.40
N PRO A 286 -9.18 20.47 -49.13
CA PRO A 286 -9.39 21.80 -49.69
C PRO A 286 -10.55 21.72 -50.70
N VAL A 287 -11.61 22.47 -50.43
CA VAL A 287 -12.73 22.63 -51.36
C VAL A 287 -12.18 23.37 -52.59
N ASP A 288 -11.99 22.61 -53.67
CA ASP A 288 -11.61 23.14 -54.98
C ASP A 288 -12.70 24.11 -55.46
N THR A 289 -12.46 25.40 -55.33
CA THR A 289 -13.30 26.45 -55.92
C THR A 289 -13.12 26.44 -57.43
N ILE A 290 -14.07 25.85 -58.14
CA ILE A 290 -14.17 25.92 -59.60
C ILE A 290 -14.43 27.38 -59.99
N ALA A 291 -13.53 27.93 -60.81
CA ALA A 291 -13.66 29.22 -61.50
C ALA A 291 -14.38 29.08 -62.85
#